data_AF-A0A5D0NJ79-F1
#
_entry.id   AF-A0A5D0NJ79-F1
#
_cell.length_a   1.000
_cell.length_b   1.000
_cell.length_c   1.000
_cell.angle_alpha   90.00
_cell.angle_beta   90.00
_cell.angle_gamma   90.00
#
_symmetry.space_group_name_H-M   'P 1'
#
loop_
_entity.id
_entity.type
_entity.pdbx_description
1 polymer ?
#
loop_
_entity_poly.entity_id
_entity_poly.type
_entity_poly.pdbx_seq_one_letter_code
_entity_poly.pdbx_strand_id
1 'polypeptide(L)'
;MRDRRGPHRQKPGPLGLWGAGASRRAGGPRDRTGAARGSSDHASALVRARTAREDTAHRRRKPGRSGIIDSGPEATPGGEAPARRAEHERGPAEACPAGRADDSRAPGGERLGRPLPEAVRQSVVEVAADVIGGLPADDVPAPLRPFARFERRKRAKLAGQHIAAALEKDAAFRGRVVEPLRRSQAALVEAVEGGDVPPAADPVRVAALAYLLRPAGWTGLVESARAELERSASASEEEAAERRVAALKEELAAARAGRSADADRLRAELRDAKAEVADLRRKLHDARTRFRAAEERADAVAAEAERKLAAARESTAAAEKELRRLRARAAQAEAAAEAAKRAAREGRNVDDVRLRMLLDTLVDAAQGVRRELALPSTIDRPADVVGGLEPDRQAHRALPGRALSDGDPQLLDRLLTLPRVHLVVDGYNVTKTGYGELPLADQRTRLLSGLGGLAAQTRAEVTCVFDGAELDAPVAIAAPRGVRVLFSRPGQTADELIGDLVRAEPPGRAVVVVSSDREVADAARRAGSRPCPSTLLLRRLGRS
;
A
#
# COMPACT_ATOMS: atom_id res chain seq x y z
N MET A 1 63.44 21.62 -22.19
CA MET A 1 63.85 21.12 -20.86
C MET A 1 62.69 20.24 -20.37
N ARG A 2 62.64 18.91 -20.55
CA ARG A 2 63.34 17.82 -19.81
C ARG A 2 63.45 18.19 -18.31
N ASP A 3 62.82 17.52 -17.35
CA ASP A 3 62.68 16.07 -17.07
C ASP A 3 61.26 15.69 -16.59
N ARG A 4 60.62 14.58 -16.98
CA ARG A 4 60.89 13.14 -16.76
C ARG A 4 60.85 12.67 -15.28
N ARG A 5 59.73 12.04 -14.90
CA ARG A 5 59.65 10.68 -14.31
C ARG A 5 58.19 10.22 -14.20
N GLY A 6 57.76 9.32 -15.10
CA GLY A 6 56.69 8.33 -14.84
C GLY A 6 57.30 7.04 -14.26
N PRO A 7 56.59 5.88 -14.18
CA PRO A 7 55.48 5.46 -15.06
C PRO A 7 54.28 4.68 -14.44
N HIS A 8 53.17 4.71 -15.19
CA HIS A 8 52.20 3.66 -15.60
C HIS A 8 52.10 2.26 -14.92
N ARG A 9 50.84 1.80 -14.69
CA ARG A 9 50.09 0.66 -15.34
C ARG A 9 48.85 0.28 -14.49
N GLN A 10 47.57 0.39 -14.90
CA GLN A 10 46.71 -0.35 -15.86
C GLN A 10 46.32 -1.84 -15.55
N LYS A 11 45.03 -2.02 -15.16
CA LYS A 11 44.00 -3.06 -15.55
C LYS A 11 44.16 -4.54 -15.03
N PRO A 12 43.20 -5.49 -15.25
CA PRO A 12 41.74 -5.58 -14.90
C PRO A 12 41.23 -6.98 -14.39
N GLY A 13 40.10 -7.07 -13.64
CA GLY A 13 39.16 -8.24 -13.43
C GLY A 13 39.72 -9.63 -12.97
N PRO A 14 38.93 -10.74 -12.87
CA PRO A 14 37.50 -10.98 -12.51
C PRO A 14 37.24 -12.17 -11.51
N LEU A 15 35.96 -12.43 -11.14
CA LEU A 15 35.28 -13.72 -10.81
C LEU A 15 35.60 -14.60 -9.55
N GLY A 16 34.52 -15.16 -8.95
CA GLY A 16 34.46 -16.30 -7.99
C GLY A 16 33.48 -16.00 -6.83
N LEU A 17 32.21 -16.45 -6.71
CA LEU A 17 31.52 -17.75 -6.78
C LEU A 17 31.93 -18.78 -5.69
N TRP A 18 30.94 -19.12 -4.83
CA TRP A 18 30.66 -20.38 -4.08
C TRP A 18 30.76 -20.43 -2.54
N GLY A 19 29.73 -21.08 -1.95
CA GLY A 19 29.71 -21.73 -0.62
C GLY A 19 28.89 -20.98 0.43
N ALA A 20 27.60 -21.23 0.71
CA ALA A 20 26.86 -22.46 1.07
C ALA A 20 27.22 -23.06 2.44
N GLY A 21 26.20 -23.24 3.29
CA GLY A 21 26.21 -24.08 4.50
C GLY A 21 25.74 -23.33 5.75
N ALA A 22 24.45 -23.33 6.09
CA ALA A 22 23.80 -24.33 6.98
C ALA A 22 24.21 -24.15 8.46
N SER A 23 23.38 -24.31 9.49
CA SER A 23 21.96 -24.64 9.70
C SER A 23 21.74 -24.66 11.22
N ARG A 24 20.49 -24.52 11.68
CA ARG A 24 19.78 -25.33 12.71
C ARG A 24 18.68 -24.47 13.34
N ARG A 25 17.39 -24.78 13.07
CA ARG A 25 16.48 -25.75 13.75
C ARG A 25 15.93 -25.15 15.04
N ALA A 26 14.68 -25.31 15.47
CA ALA A 26 13.45 -26.02 15.05
C ALA A 26 12.33 -25.47 15.99
N GLY A 27 11.03 -25.69 15.85
CA GLY A 27 10.26 -26.61 15.01
C GLY A 27 8.74 -26.52 15.29
N GLY A 28 7.98 -27.25 14.46
CA GLY A 28 6.88 -28.14 14.90
C GLY A 28 5.47 -27.57 15.16
N PRO A 29 4.48 -27.87 14.30
CA PRO A 29 3.06 -27.53 14.48
C PRO A 29 2.21 -28.72 14.98
N ARG A 30 0.96 -28.44 15.40
CA ARG A 30 -0.10 -29.45 15.61
C ARG A 30 -1.45 -28.96 15.06
N ASP A 31 -2.08 -29.84 14.29
CA ASP A 31 -3.46 -29.79 13.80
C ASP A 31 -4.51 -29.82 14.93
N ARG A 32 -5.70 -29.27 14.65
CA ARG A 32 -6.98 -29.95 14.95
C ARG A 32 -8.17 -29.32 14.22
N THR A 33 -8.93 -30.23 13.62
CA THR A 33 -10.25 -30.23 13.00
C THR A 33 -11.43 -29.67 13.83
N GLY A 34 -12.48 -29.21 13.14
CA GLY A 34 -13.86 -29.07 13.64
C GLY A 34 -14.66 -28.06 12.79
N ALA A 35 -15.33 -28.46 11.71
CA ALA A 35 -16.68 -29.02 11.63
C ALA A 35 -17.84 -28.00 11.75
N ALA A 36 -18.70 -28.04 10.73
CA ALA A 36 -20.16 -27.84 10.71
C ALA A 36 -20.77 -26.50 10.21
N ARG A 37 -21.48 -26.66 9.06
CA ARG A 37 -22.86 -26.20 8.73
C ARG A 37 -23.09 -24.68 8.72
N GLY A 38 -23.51 -24.01 7.65
CA GLY A 38 -24.49 -24.39 6.64
C GLY A 38 -25.76 -23.56 6.85
N SER A 39 -26.01 -22.55 6.02
CA SER A 39 -27.35 -22.20 5.54
C SER A 39 -27.25 -21.18 4.42
N SER A 40 -27.86 -21.54 3.29
CA SER A 40 -28.28 -20.70 2.20
C SER A 40 -29.29 -19.63 2.66
N ASP A 41 -29.35 -18.51 1.92
CA ASP A 41 -30.55 -18.02 1.22
C ASP A 41 -30.17 -16.69 0.53
N HIS A 42 -29.99 -16.67 -0.80
CA HIS A 42 -31.01 -16.33 -1.80
C HIS A 42 -31.80 -15.05 -1.49
N ALA A 43 -31.51 -13.97 -2.21
CA ALA A 43 -32.48 -13.34 -3.12
C ALA A 43 -31.87 -12.11 -3.83
N SER A 44 -31.78 -12.23 -5.14
CA SER A 44 -31.64 -11.15 -6.11
C SER A 44 -32.88 -10.25 -6.12
N ALA A 45 -32.69 -8.94 -6.27
CA ALA A 45 -33.70 -8.07 -6.87
C ALA A 45 -33.06 -6.81 -7.50
N LEU A 46 -32.82 -6.89 -8.80
CA LEU A 46 -32.81 -5.74 -9.72
C LEU A 46 -34.25 -5.22 -9.86
N VAL A 47 -34.43 -3.89 -9.95
CA VAL A 47 -35.19 -3.20 -11.03
C VAL A 47 -35.42 -1.71 -10.68
N ARG A 48 -34.83 -0.86 -11.54
CA ARG A 48 -35.30 0.41 -12.13
C ARG A 48 -35.90 1.52 -11.24
N ALA A 49 -35.29 2.70 -11.34
CA ALA A 49 -36.04 3.95 -11.49
C ALA A 49 -35.36 4.87 -12.52
N ARG A 50 -36.19 5.46 -13.37
CA ARG A 50 -35.91 6.17 -14.63
C ARG A 50 -36.07 7.68 -14.37
N THR A 51 -35.16 8.47 -14.94
CA THR A 51 -35.27 9.86 -15.42
C THR A 51 -36.34 10.80 -14.84
N ALA A 52 -35.90 11.95 -14.32
CA ALA A 52 -36.60 13.22 -14.46
C ALA A 52 -35.61 14.29 -14.96
N ARG A 53 -35.89 14.79 -16.17
CA ARG A 53 -35.35 16.03 -16.75
C ARG A 53 -36.34 17.14 -16.39
N GLU A 54 -35.84 18.30 -15.98
CA GLU A 54 -36.47 19.62 -16.08
C GLU A 54 -35.32 20.63 -15.84
N ASP A 55 -34.72 21.18 -16.89
CA ASP A 55 -35.08 22.43 -17.55
C ASP A 55 -35.38 23.59 -16.59
N THR A 56 -34.37 24.44 -16.34
CA THR A 56 -34.60 25.89 -16.29
C THR A 56 -33.32 26.68 -16.55
N ALA A 57 -33.51 27.72 -17.36
CA ALA A 57 -32.53 28.39 -18.17
C ALA A 57 -31.73 29.49 -17.44
N HIS A 58 -30.59 29.79 -18.06
CA HIS A 58 -29.77 30.97 -17.87
C HIS A 58 -30.56 32.28 -17.74
N ARG A 59 -30.18 33.12 -16.77
CA ARG A 59 -30.15 34.57 -16.99
C ARG A 59 -29.00 35.25 -16.26
N ARG A 60 -28.04 35.70 -17.07
CA ARG A 60 -27.06 36.75 -16.75
C ARG A 60 -27.80 38.00 -16.25
N ARG A 61 -27.32 38.62 -15.17
CA ARG A 61 -27.54 40.04 -14.89
C ARG A 61 -26.21 40.72 -14.59
N LYS A 62 -25.88 41.69 -15.44
CA LYS A 62 -24.85 42.73 -15.21
C LYS A 62 -25.37 43.74 -14.16
N PRO A 63 -24.47 44.52 -13.53
CA PRO A 63 -24.81 45.49 -12.49
C PRO A 63 -25.18 46.86 -13.09
N GLY A 64 -26.10 47.57 -12.42
CA GLY A 64 -26.41 49.00 -12.59
C GLY A 64 -27.16 49.44 -11.32
N ARG A 65 -26.67 50.37 -10.48
CA ARG A 65 -26.36 51.81 -10.62
C ARG A 65 -27.61 52.71 -10.58
N SER A 66 -27.48 53.78 -9.77
CA SER A 66 -28.35 54.96 -9.51
C SER A 66 -29.32 54.83 -8.33
N GLY A 67 -29.49 55.81 -7.43
CA GLY A 67 -28.94 57.18 -7.27
C GLY A 67 -28.86 57.58 -5.78
N ILE A 68 -27.89 58.39 -5.34
CA ILE A 68 -27.81 59.87 -5.40
C ILE A 68 -28.65 60.55 -4.31
N ILE A 69 -27.98 61.06 -3.26
CA ILE A 69 -27.94 62.47 -2.77
C ILE A 69 -26.54 62.60 -2.12
N ASP A 70 -25.52 63.22 -2.71
CA ASP A 70 -25.28 64.63 -3.05
C ASP A 70 -24.74 65.46 -1.87
N SER A 71 -23.44 65.77 -1.96
CA SER A 71 -22.76 66.97 -1.46
C SER A 71 -21.34 66.93 -2.03
N GLY A 72 -21.22 67.53 -3.22
CA GLY A 72 -20.04 67.54 -4.05
C GLY A 72 -18.94 68.53 -3.64
N PRO A 73 -17.87 68.57 -4.45
CA PRO A 73 -16.64 69.34 -4.24
C PRO A 73 -16.63 70.64 -5.07
N GLU A 74 -15.74 71.57 -4.73
CA GLU A 74 -15.29 72.60 -5.65
C GLU A 74 -13.83 72.99 -5.37
N ALA A 75 -13.14 73.39 -6.43
CA ALA A 75 -11.70 73.45 -6.55
C ALA A 75 -11.21 74.87 -6.89
N THR A 76 -9.99 75.19 -6.41
CA THR A 76 -8.96 76.09 -7.00
C THR A 76 -9.23 77.62 -7.06
N PRO A 77 -8.20 78.49 -7.25
CA PRO A 77 -6.72 78.31 -7.24
C PRO A 77 -5.89 79.41 -6.51
N GLY A 78 -4.58 79.15 -6.32
CA GLY A 78 -3.49 80.15 -6.44
C GLY A 78 -3.14 81.03 -5.23
N GLY A 79 -1.84 81.20 -4.97
CA GLY A 79 -1.31 82.36 -4.22
C GLY A 79 -0.30 82.06 -3.12
N GLU A 80 0.98 82.10 -3.49
CA GLU A 80 2.11 82.65 -2.72
C GLU A 80 2.50 82.06 -1.33
N ALA A 81 3.73 81.54 -1.31
CA ALA A 81 4.53 81.34 -0.11
C ALA A 81 4.79 82.67 0.62
N PRO A 82 5.02 82.59 1.94
CA PRO A 82 6.27 83.16 2.43
C PRO A 82 7.04 82.15 3.27
N ALA A 83 8.32 82.05 2.95
CA ALA A 83 9.34 81.57 3.87
C ALA A 83 9.37 82.47 5.11
N ARG A 84 9.30 81.88 6.30
CA ARG A 84 9.94 82.45 7.49
C ARG A 84 10.80 81.35 8.12
N ARG A 85 12.09 81.45 7.81
CA ARG A 85 13.18 80.93 8.64
C ARG A 85 13.02 81.54 10.03
N ALA A 86 13.03 80.70 11.07
CA ALA A 86 13.48 81.11 12.38
C ALA A 86 14.74 80.28 12.66
N GLU A 87 15.84 80.75 12.09
CA GLU A 87 17.17 80.51 12.63
C GLU A 87 17.15 81.07 14.07
N HIS A 88 17.35 80.22 15.08
CA HIS A 88 17.89 80.69 16.35
C HIS A 88 19.36 80.36 16.33
N GLU A 89 20.10 81.34 15.84
CA GLU A 89 21.54 81.42 15.90
C GLU A 89 21.99 81.30 17.35
N ARG A 90 23.03 80.49 17.55
CA ARG A 90 23.93 80.62 18.68
C ARG A 90 24.60 81.98 18.56
N GLY A 91 24.27 82.89 19.49
CA GLY A 91 25.00 84.12 19.76
C GLY A 91 25.65 84.06 21.16
N PRO A 92 26.71 84.82 21.40
CA PRO A 92 27.84 84.40 22.22
C PRO A 92 27.70 84.70 23.72
N ALA A 93 28.57 84.05 24.48
CA ALA A 93 28.90 84.42 25.84
C ALA A 93 29.32 85.89 25.92
N GLU A 94 28.54 86.70 26.64
CA GLU A 94 28.98 87.97 27.18
C GLU A 94 29.15 87.85 28.69
N ALA A 95 30.35 88.22 29.11
CA ALA A 95 30.78 88.31 30.48
C ALA A 95 30.30 89.62 31.12
N CYS A 96 30.14 89.54 32.45
CA CYS A 96 30.19 90.64 33.43
C CYS A 96 28.97 91.61 33.48
N PRO A 97 28.72 92.26 34.64
CA PRO A 97 29.61 92.42 35.78
C PRO A 97 29.04 92.00 37.15
N ALA A 98 29.98 91.82 38.09
CA ALA A 98 29.74 91.89 39.51
C ALA A 98 28.98 93.18 39.86
N GLY A 99 27.71 93.04 40.21
CA GLY A 99 26.90 94.08 40.83
C GLY A 99 27.27 94.20 42.30
N ARG A 100 28.29 95.01 42.62
CA ARG A 100 28.34 95.70 43.90
C ARG A 100 27.12 96.64 43.95
N ALA A 101 26.14 96.29 44.78
CA ALA A 101 25.13 97.24 45.22
C ALA A 101 25.67 97.92 46.47
N ASP A 102 26.10 99.17 46.29
CA ASP A 102 26.48 100.13 47.31
C ASP A 102 25.22 100.68 48.02
N ASP A 103 25.51 101.28 49.16
CA ASP A 103 24.73 101.57 50.35
C ASP A 103 23.37 102.29 50.26
N SER A 104 22.68 102.18 51.41
CA SER A 104 21.79 103.18 52.02
C SER A 104 20.30 103.20 51.63
N ARG A 105 19.52 102.34 52.32
CA ARG A 105 18.12 102.64 52.67
C ARG A 105 17.86 102.23 54.13
N ALA A 106 17.25 103.15 54.88
CA ALA A 106 16.93 103.11 56.31
C ALA A 106 16.22 101.79 56.77
N PRO A 107 16.16 101.48 58.09
CA PRO A 107 16.01 100.13 58.61
C PRO A 107 14.56 99.61 58.50
N GLY A 108 14.15 99.20 57.30
CA GLY A 108 13.02 98.33 57.06
C GLY A 108 13.54 96.94 56.77
N GLY A 109 13.50 96.03 57.75
CA GLY A 109 14.17 94.74 57.67
C GLY A 109 13.85 93.92 56.42
N GLU A 110 14.86 93.27 55.85
CA GLU A 110 14.74 92.36 54.70
C GLU A 110 13.64 91.32 54.91
N ARG A 111 12.75 91.16 53.92
CA ARG A 111 11.66 90.17 53.91
C ARG A 111 11.73 89.32 52.65
N LEU A 112 11.39 88.04 52.78
CA LEU A 112 11.26 87.16 51.62
C LEU A 112 10.05 87.57 50.76
N GLY A 113 10.23 87.58 49.44
CA GLY A 113 9.14 87.82 48.48
C GLY A 113 8.32 86.57 48.15
N ARG A 114 8.80 85.37 48.52
CA ARG A 114 8.16 84.08 48.28
C ARG A 114 8.22 83.20 49.55
N PRO A 115 7.29 82.25 49.74
CA PRO A 115 7.37 81.32 50.87
C PRO A 115 8.64 80.47 50.78
N LEU A 116 9.22 80.07 51.91
CA LEU A 116 10.44 79.26 51.92
C LEU A 116 10.29 77.99 51.07
N PRO A 117 11.35 77.54 50.36
CA PRO A 117 11.37 76.24 49.70
C PRO A 117 11.02 75.12 50.69
N GLU A 118 10.29 74.11 50.23
CA GLU A 118 9.74 73.07 51.11
C GLU A 118 10.82 72.35 51.92
N ALA A 119 11.95 72.00 51.28
CA ALA A 119 13.08 71.36 51.92
C ALA A 119 13.71 72.24 53.02
N VAL A 120 13.82 73.56 52.78
CA VAL A 120 14.35 74.53 53.76
C VAL A 120 13.38 74.70 54.92
N ARG A 121 12.07 74.79 54.63
CA ARG A 121 11.01 74.87 55.64
C ARG A 121 11.01 73.65 56.56
N GLN A 122 11.11 72.44 55.99
CA GLN A 122 11.18 71.20 56.77
C GLN A 122 12.44 71.17 57.64
N SER A 123 13.60 71.51 57.08
CA SER A 123 14.87 71.58 57.83
C SER A 123 14.79 72.55 59.02
N VAL A 124 14.27 73.76 58.81
CA VAL A 124 14.10 74.76 59.87
C VAL A 124 13.12 74.27 60.95
N VAL A 125 12.01 73.63 60.55
CA VAL A 125 11.01 73.09 61.49
C VAL A 125 11.58 71.92 62.30
N GLU A 126 12.35 71.03 61.68
CA GLU A 126 12.99 69.90 62.38
C GLU A 126 14.01 70.36 63.40
N VAL A 127 14.86 71.34 63.03
CA VAL A 127 15.83 71.95 63.95
C VAL A 127 15.12 72.63 65.12
N ALA A 128 14.10 73.43 64.85
CA ALA A 128 13.34 74.08 65.92
C ALA A 128 12.57 73.08 66.80
N ALA A 129 12.01 72.02 66.22
CA ALA A 129 11.32 70.95 66.95
C ALA A 129 12.26 70.18 67.89
N ASP A 130 13.55 70.08 67.57
CA ASP A 130 14.57 69.53 68.46
C ASP A 130 14.83 70.43 69.65
N VAL A 131 15.05 71.73 69.40
CA VAL A 131 15.34 72.70 70.45
C VAL A 131 14.16 72.87 71.42
N ILE A 132 12.92 72.90 70.92
CA ILE A 132 11.71 73.01 71.77
C ILE A 132 11.64 71.88 72.82
N GLY A 133 12.13 70.68 72.50
CA GLY A 133 12.10 69.55 73.44
C GLY A 133 13.07 69.68 74.63
N GLY A 134 14.07 70.56 74.53
CA GLY A 134 15.08 70.80 75.57
C GLY A 134 14.96 72.14 76.28
N LEU A 135 14.00 72.99 75.91
CA LEU A 135 13.80 74.31 76.53
C LEU A 135 12.90 74.21 77.78
N PRO A 136 13.15 75.03 78.82
CA PRO A 136 12.23 75.16 79.94
C PRO A 136 10.91 75.80 79.50
N ALA A 137 9.81 75.51 80.20
CA ALA A 137 8.45 75.88 79.78
C ALA A 137 8.23 77.40 79.65
N ASP A 138 9.02 78.20 80.37
CA ASP A 138 8.98 79.67 80.35
C ASP A 138 9.60 80.26 79.07
N ASP A 139 10.52 79.54 78.43
CA ASP A 139 11.21 79.93 77.21
C ASP A 139 10.49 79.48 75.92
N VAL A 140 9.43 78.67 76.04
CA VAL A 140 8.63 78.19 74.91
C VAL A 140 7.48 79.17 74.62
N PRO A 141 7.36 79.66 73.37
CA PRO A 141 6.23 80.52 72.97
C PRO A 141 4.87 79.89 73.29
N ALA A 142 3.90 80.70 73.73
CA ALA A 142 2.58 80.22 74.17
C ALA A 142 1.86 79.27 73.18
N PRO A 143 1.89 79.48 71.84
CA PRO A 143 1.28 78.56 70.88
C PRO A 143 1.96 77.18 70.78
N LEU A 144 3.19 77.04 71.27
CA LEU A 144 4.01 75.82 71.14
C LEU A 144 4.06 74.99 72.42
N ARG A 145 3.63 75.54 73.57
CA ARG A 145 3.62 74.83 74.87
C ARG A 145 2.88 73.50 74.87
N PRO A 146 1.69 73.36 74.20
CA PRO A 146 1.02 72.07 74.12
C PRO A 146 1.84 71.01 73.38
N PHE A 147 2.69 71.44 72.44
CA PHE A 147 3.45 70.55 71.58
C PHE A 147 4.84 70.19 72.12
N ALA A 148 5.34 70.91 73.13
CA ALA A 148 6.68 70.70 73.68
C ALA A 148 6.91 69.28 74.25
N ARG A 149 5.85 68.65 74.77
CA ARG A 149 5.90 67.30 75.37
C ARG A 149 5.87 66.14 74.37
N PHE A 150 5.58 66.38 73.09
CA PHE A 150 5.55 65.30 72.09
C PHE A 150 6.96 64.84 71.70
N GLU A 151 7.08 63.64 71.13
CA GLU A 151 8.33 63.13 70.55
C GLU A 151 8.77 63.96 69.33
N ARG A 152 10.10 64.06 69.09
CA ARG A 152 10.74 64.82 68.00
C ARG A 152 9.98 64.80 66.66
N ARG A 153 9.74 63.59 66.11
CA ARG A 153 9.10 63.42 64.79
C ARG A 153 7.63 63.87 64.79
N LYS A 154 6.91 63.67 65.90
CA LYS A 154 5.52 64.11 66.05
C LYS A 154 5.43 65.63 66.24
N ARG A 155 6.41 66.25 66.92
CA ARG A 155 6.53 67.72 67.04
C ARG A 155 6.72 68.38 65.68
N ALA A 156 7.70 67.92 64.90
CA ALA A 156 7.97 68.49 63.57
C ALA A 156 6.75 68.38 62.64
N LYS A 157 6.04 67.24 62.66
CA LYS A 157 4.87 66.99 61.80
C LYS A 157 3.60 67.74 62.23
N LEU A 158 3.26 67.74 63.52
CA LEU A 158 2.00 68.31 64.03
C LEU A 158 2.11 69.79 64.37
N ALA A 159 3.27 70.22 64.87
CA ALA A 159 3.50 71.61 65.26
C ALA A 159 4.17 72.43 64.15
N GLY A 160 4.46 71.86 62.98
CA GLY A 160 5.26 72.52 61.93
C GLY A 160 4.73 73.90 61.51
N GLN A 161 3.42 74.06 61.35
CA GLN A 161 2.81 75.37 61.03
C GLN A 161 2.95 76.38 62.19
N HIS A 162 2.77 75.93 63.43
CA HIS A 162 2.90 76.76 64.62
C HIS A 162 4.36 77.17 64.86
N ILE A 163 5.31 76.26 64.60
CA ILE A 163 6.75 76.48 64.71
C ILE A 163 7.19 77.51 63.68
N ALA A 164 6.76 77.36 62.42
CA ALA A 164 7.07 78.31 61.36
C ALA A 164 6.54 79.72 61.69
N ALA A 165 5.30 79.84 62.17
CA ALA A 165 4.71 81.11 62.57
C ALA A 165 5.41 81.75 63.79
N ALA A 166 5.86 80.95 64.76
CA ALA A 166 6.61 81.43 65.92
C ALA A 166 8.00 81.92 65.52
N LEU A 167 8.71 81.17 64.65
CA LEU A 167 10.02 81.58 64.13
C LEU A 167 9.95 82.86 63.31
N GLU A 168 8.85 83.12 62.60
CA GLU A 168 8.69 84.36 61.82
C GLU A 168 8.53 85.59 62.75
N LYS A 169 7.70 85.46 63.79
CA LYS A 169 7.29 86.57 64.67
C LYS A 169 8.24 86.85 65.85
N ASP A 170 8.83 85.81 66.43
CA ASP A 170 9.61 85.91 67.68
C ASP A 170 11.12 85.83 67.41
N ALA A 171 11.82 86.95 67.55
CA ALA A 171 13.27 87.04 67.38
C ALA A 171 14.05 86.37 68.52
N ALA A 172 13.54 86.41 69.75
CA ALA A 172 14.19 85.76 70.90
C ALA A 172 14.11 84.24 70.78
N PHE A 173 12.99 83.72 70.29
CA PHE A 173 12.84 82.30 69.99
C PHE A 173 13.78 81.84 68.87
N ARG A 174 13.93 82.61 67.78
CA ARG A 174 14.94 82.31 66.74
C ARG A 174 16.36 82.24 67.31
N GLY A 175 16.74 83.21 68.15
CA GLY A 175 18.06 83.22 68.80
C GLY A 175 18.32 81.96 69.64
N ARG A 176 17.31 81.48 70.38
CA ARG A 176 17.40 80.23 71.15
C ARG A 176 17.52 78.99 70.25
N VAL A 177 16.87 78.98 69.09
CA VAL A 177 16.97 77.87 68.11
C VAL A 177 18.34 77.82 67.42
N VAL A 178 18.98 78.98 67.23
CA VAL A 178 20.33 79.10 66.66
C VAL A 178 21.42 78.65 67.65
N GLU A 179 21.21 78.81 68.95
CA GLU A 179 22.26 78.59 69.96
C GLU A 179 22.87 77.17 69.92
N PRO A 180 22.09 76.08 69.80
CA PRO A 180 22.65 74.74 69.58
C PRO A 180 23.38 74.56 68.24
N LEU A 181 22.98 75.31 67.20
CA LEU A 181 23.65 75.30 65.89
C LEU A 181 25.00 76.01 65.95
N ARG A 182 25.12 77.11 66.71
CA ARG A 182 26.41 77.77 66.96
C ARG A 182 27.43 76.85 67.62
N ARG A 183 26.98 75.99 68.55
CA ARG A 183 27.86 75.04 69.24
C ARG A 183 28.27 73.85 68.39
N SER A 184 27.36 73.35 67.55
CA SER A 184 27.59 72.15 66.74
C SER A 184 28.21 72.42 65.37
N GLN A 185 28.00 73.63 64.81
CA GLN A 185 28.37 74.00 63.45
C GLN A 185 28.95 75.43 63.39
N ALA A 186 29.83 75.76 64.33
CA ALA A 186 30.42 77.10 64.48
C ALA A 186 30.98 77.66 63.16
N ALA A 187 31.80 76.88 62.45
CA ALA A 187 32.44 77.29 61.20
C ALA A 187 31.44 77.66 60.09
N LEU A 188 30.30 76.96 59.99
CA LEU A 188 29.27 77.25 58.98
C LEU A 188 28.40 78.45 59.39
N VAL A 189 28.16 78.63 60.69
CA VAL A 189 27.45 79.80 61.20
C VAL A 189 28.27 81.08 61.02
N GLU A 190 29.56 81.06 61.35
CA GLU A 190 30.47 82.20 61.12
C GLU A 190 30.58 82.55 59.63
N ALA A 191 30.67 81.53 58.76
CA ALA A 191 30.68 81.70 57.32
C ALA A 191 29.40 82.35 56.78
N VAL A 192 28.22 81.94 57.29
CA VAL A 192 26.92 82.53 56.90
C VAL A 192 26.73 83.94 57.49
N GLU A 193 27.18 84.20 58.72
CA GLU A 193 27.16 85.54 59.34
C GLU A 193 28.11 86.51 58.63
N GLY A 194 29.26 86.02 58.15
CA GLY A 194 30.24 86.77 57.35
C GLY A 194 29.89 86.91 55.86
N GLY A 195 28.82 86.23 55.39
CA GLY A 195 28.38 86.27 53.99
C GLY A 195 29.25 85.46 53.02
N ASP A 196 30.23 84.70 53.50
CA ASP A 196 31.11 83.85 52.69
C ASP A 196 30.69 82.39 52.81
N VAL A 197 29.76 81.97 51.93
CA VAL A 197 29.24 80.60 51.97
C VAL A 197 30.18 79.64 51.22
N PRO A 198 30.66 78.56 51.87
CA PRO A 198 31.48 77.56 51.20
C PRO A 198 30.71 76.87 50.06
N PRO A 199 31.30 76.71 48.86
CA PRO A 199 30.62 76.10 47.70
C PRO A 199 30.29 74.61 47.90
N ALA A 200 30.93 73.94 48.87
CA ALA A 200 30.68 72.55 49.21
C ALA A 200 29.60 72.35 50.29
N ALA A 201 29.01 73.43 50.82
CA ALA A 201 27.96 73.33 51.83
C ALA A 201 26.61 72.96 51.21
N ASP A 202 25.78 72.19 51.93
CA ASP A 202 24.42 71.87 51.51
C ASP A 202 23.58 73.17 51.39
N PRO A 203 23.07 73.52 50.19
CA PRO A 203 22.28 74.73 49.97
C PRO A 203 21.06 74.83 50.90
N VAL A 204 20.42 73.70 51.23
CA VAL A 204 19.25 73.67 52.12
C VAL A 204 19.63 74.06 53.53
N ARG A 205 20.75 73.55 54.04
CA ARG A 205 21.28 73.85 55.36
C ARG A 205 21.77 75.29 55.47
N VAL A 206 22.43 75.82 54.43
CA VAL A 206 22.84 77.23 54.36
C VAL A 206 21.63 78.15 54.41
N ALA A 207 20.59 77.88 53.60
CA ALA A 207 19.36 78.67 53.59
C ALA A 207 18.58 78.58 54.92
N ALA A 208 18.59 77.41 55.58
CA ALA A 208 17.99 77.24 56.90
C ALA A 208 18.71 78.08 57.97
N LEU A 209 20.05 78.11 57.96
CA LEU A 209 20.85 78.95 58.84
C LEU A 209 20.67 80.44 58.54
N ALA A 210 20.68 80.83 57.26
CA ALA A 210 20.44 82.20 56.84
C ALA A 210 19.06 82.70 57.29
N TYR A 211 18.01 81.87 57.20
CA TYR A 211 16.67 82.21 57.69
C TYR A 211 16.61 82.41 59.21
N LEU A 212 17.36 81.61 59.97
CA LEU A 212 17.37 81.66 61.44
C LEU A 212 18.22 82.82 61.99
N LEU A 213 19.37 83.09 61.37
CA LEU A 213 20.34 84.11 61.78
C LEU A 213 20.00 85.51 61.26
N ARG A 214 19.37 85.60 60.08
CA ARG A 214 19.06 86.84 59.34
C ARG A 214 20.23 87.84 59.26
N PRO A 215 21.43 87.42 58.80
CA PRO A 215 22.50 88.36 58.45
C PRO A 215 22.08 89.25 57.27
N ALA A 216 22.82 90.32 56.99
CA ALA A 216 22.57 91.15 55.80
C ALA A 216 22.63 90.28 54.53
N GLY A 217 21.64 90.40 53.64
CA GLY A 217 21.54 89.62 52.41
C GLY A 217 21.04 88.18 52.56
N TRP A 218 20.50 87.78 53.72
CA TRP A 218 20.03 86.41 53.97
C TRP A 218 18.95 85.94 52.98
N THR A 219 18.16 86.88 52.45
CA THR A 219 17.13 86.59 51.43
C THR A 219 17.74 86.05 50.13
N GLY A 220 18.92 86.53 49.74
CA GLY A 220 19.65 86.04 48.57
C GLY A 220 20.15 84.60 48.72
N LEU A 221 20.56 84.20 49.93
CA LEU A 221 20.98 82.83 50.24
C LEU A 221 19.82 81.83 50.20
N VAL A 222 18.60 82.26 50.54
CA VAL A 222 17.39 81.42 50.44
C VAL A 222 16.95 81.25 48.98
N GLU A 223 17.02 82.31 48.17
CA GLU A 223 16.70 82.24 46.74
C GLU A 223 17.76 81.50 45.93
N SER A 224 19.05 81.56 46.30
CA SER A 224 20.09 80.74 45.66
C SER A 224 19.88 79.24 45.93
N ALA A 225 19.52 78.88 47.16
CA ALA A 225 19.16 77.50 47.50
C ALA A 225 17.89 77.04 46.78
N ARG A 226 16.89 77.91 46.60
CA ARG A 226 15.72 77.62 45.75
C ARG A 226 16.15 77.31 44.33
N ALA A 227 16.95 78.17 43.72
CA ALA A 227 17.38 78.00 42.34
C ALA A 227 18.19 76.71 42.13
N GLU A 228 18.98 76.27 43.13
CA GLU A 228 19.70 74.98 43.08
C GLU A 228 18.76 73.78 43.27
N LEU A 229 17.78 73.87 44.17
CA LEU A 229 16.75 72.83 44.35
C LEU A 229 15.88 72.67 43.10
N GLU A 230 15.49 73.77 42.46
CA GLU A 230 14.70 73.75 41.22
C GLU A 230 15.54 73.17 40.07
N ARG A 231 16.82 73.57 39.92
CA ARG A 231 17.73 73.00 38.92
C ARG A 231 17.94 71.50 39.10
N SER A 232 18.18 71.03 40.33
CA SER A 232 18.37 69.60 40.60
C SER A 232 17.09 68.78 40.40
N ALA A 233 15.93 69.33 40.77
CA ALA A 233 14.63 68.70 40.50
C ALA A 233 14.38 68.57 38.98
N SER A 234 14.55 69.66 38.22
CA SER A 234 14.40 69.65 36.76
C SER A 234 15.38 68.69 36.09
N ALA A 235 16.65 68.66 36.48
CA ALA A 235 17.62 67.70 35.96
C ALA A 235 17.20 66.24 36.21
N SER A 236 16.69 65.94 37.41
CA SER A 236 16.20 64.59 37.74
C SER A 236 14.96 64.18 36.93
N GLU A 237 14.07 65.13 36.65
CA GLU A 237 12.90 64.95 35.81
C GLU A 237 13.28 64.74 34.34
N GLU A 238 14.24 65.52 33.84
CA GLU A 238 14.81 65.39 32.50
C GLU A 238 15.45 64.01 32.32
N GLU A 239 16.32 63.57 33.22
CA GLU A 239 16.91 62.24 33.16
C GLU A 239 15.84 61.13 33.22
N ALA A 240 14.81 61.29 34.06
CA ALA A 240 13.71 60.33 34.13
C ALA A 240 12.91 60.31 32.83
N ALA A 241 12.67 61.46 32.21
CA ALA A 241 12.01 61.57 30.91
C ALA A 241 12.87 60.94 29.82
N GLU A 242 14.18 61.18 29.78
CA GLU A 242 15.12 60.57 28.84
C GLU A 242 15.14 59.05 28.98
N ARG A 243 15.20 58.51 30.21
CA ARG A 243 15.10 57.07 30.49
C ARG A 243 13.77 56.49 29.98
N ARG A 244 12.65 57.18 30.20
CA ARG A 244 11.33 56.75 29.68
C ARG A 244 11.30 56.78 28.16
N VAL A 245 11.84 57.82 27.52
CA VAL A 245 11.91 57.93 26.06
C VAL A 245 12.79 56.84 25.48
N ALA A 246 13.92 56.52 26.11
CA ALA A 246 14.80 55.42 25.71
C ALA A 246 14.07 54.08 25.80
N ALA A 247 13.41 53.79 26.92
CA ALA A 247 12.63 52.56 27.10
C ALA A 247 11.51 52.44 26.06
N LEU A 248 10.73 53.50 25.83
CA LEU A 248 9.67 53.50 24.81
C LEU A 248 10.22 53.34 23.39
N LYS A 249 11.40 53.88 23.09
CA LYS A 249 12.08 53.67 21.79
C LYS A 249 12.50 52.22 21.61
N GLU A 250 13.03 51.59 22.66
CA GLU A 250 13.40 50.17 22.65
C GLU A 250 12.17 49.26 22.49
N GLU A 251 11.10 49.51 23.24
CA GLU A 251 9.83 48.78 23.11
C GLU A 251 9.24 48.92 21.69
N LEU A 252 9.27 50.12 21.12
CA LEU A 252 8.80 50.37 19.77
C LEU A 252 9.68 49.69 18.72
N ALA A 253 11.01 49.66 18.91
CA ALA A 253 11.93 48.93 18.05
C ALA A 253 11.67 47.42 18.12
N ALA A 254 11.52 46.86 19.33
CA ALA A 254 11.19 45.45 19.54
C ALA A 254 9.84 45.07 18.92
N ALA A 255 8.80 45.89 19.10
CA ALA A 255 7.49 45.65 18.50
C ALA A 255 7.51 45.76 16.97
N ARG A 256 8.32 46.65 16.38
CA ARG A 256 8.51 46.72 14.92
C ARG A 256 9.28 45.50 14.40
N ALA A 257 10.34 45.08 15.09
CA ALA A 257 11.10 43.89 14.73
C ALA A 257 10.25 42.62 14.80
N GLY A 258 9.46 42.46 15.87
CA GLY A 258 8.50 41.34 16.01
C GLY A 258 7.48 41.32 14.87
N ARG A 259 6.83 42.45 14.56
CA ARG A 259 5.88 42.54 13.44
C ARG A 259 6.52 42.23 12.08
N SER A 260 7.76 42.65 11.86
CA SER A 260 8.48 42.32 10.62
C SER A 260 8.77 40.83 10.53
N ALA A 261 9.25 40.21 11.62
CA ALA A 261 9.54 38.79 11.68
C ALA A 261 8.27 37.94 11.46
N ASP A 262 7.13 38.34 12.04
CA ASP A 262 5.85 37.66 11.83
C ASP A 262 5.35 37.83 10.38
N ALA A 263 5.50 39.02 9.80
CA ALA A 263 5.17 39.24 8.40
C ALA A 263 6.02 38.38 7.46
N ASP A 264 7.31 38.23 7.74
CA ASP A 264 8.21 37.41 6.93
C ASP A 264 7.93 35.91 7.08
N ARG A 265 7.56 35.47 8.29
CA ARG A 265 7.07 34.11 8.55
C ARG A 265 5.80 33.80 7.76
N LEU A 266 4.79 34.66 7.86
CA LEU A 266 3.53 34.50 7.13
C LEU A 266 3.74 34.53 5.61
N ARG A 267 4.68 35.35 5.11
CA ARG A 267 5.06 35.37 3.69
C ARG A 267 5.79 34.08 3.26
N ALA A 268 6.56 33.45 4.13
CA ALA A 268 7.18 32.15 3.86
C ALA A 268 6.11 31.05 3.80
N GLU A 269 5.25 30.95 4.82
CA GLU A 269 4.14 30.00 4.85
C GLU A 269 3.21 30.13 3.64
N LEU A 270 2.90 31.37 3.22
CA LEU A 270 2.10 31.60 2.01
C LEU A 270 2.81 31.15 0.73
N ARG A 271 4.14 31.27 0.64
CA ARG A 271 4.91 30.78 -0.51
C ARG A 271 4.91 29.26 -0.54
N ASP A 272 5.11 28.61 0.60
CA ASP A 272 5.13 27.16 0.72
C ASP A 272 3.74 26.57 0.39
N ALA A 273 2.67 27.14 0.96
CA ALA A 273 1.31 26.74 0.62
C ALA A 273 0.97 26.92 -0.87
N LYS A 274 1.46 28.00 -1.51
CA LYS A 274 1.29 28.20 -2.96
C LYS A 274 2.08 27.16 -3.77
N ALA A 275 3.28 26.80 -3.35
CA ALA A 275 4.07 25.75 -3.98
C ALA A 275 3.36 24.38 -3.86
N GLU A 276 2.86 24.03 -2.67
CA GLU A 276 2.08 22.82 -2.46
C GLU A 276 0.82 22.76 -3.34
N VAL A 277 0.07 23.86 -3.43
CA VAL A 277 -1.12 23.93 -4.31
C VAL A 277 -0.72 23.76 -5.78
N ALA A 278 0.38 24.36 -6.22
CA ALA A 278 0.87 24.18 -7.58
C ALA A 278 1.28 22.72 -7.85
N ASP A 279 1.94 22.08 -6.89
CA ASP A 279 2.37 20.68 -6.97
C ASP A 279 1.17 19.72 -6.99
N LEU A 280 0.18 19.95 -6.13
CA LEU A 280 -1.06 19.18 -6.10
C LEU A 280 -1.84 19.35 -7.41
N ARG A 281 -1.88 20.55 -7.99
CA ARG A 281 -2.50 20.78 -9.31
C ARG A 281 -1.80 20.02 -10.42
N ARG A 282 -0.45 20.00 -10.43
CA ARG A 282 0.33 19.21 -11.39
C ARG A 282 0.07 17.71 -11.21
N LYS A 283 0.15 17.20 -9.98
CA LYS A 283 -0.16 15.79 -9.65
C LYS A 283 -1.58 15.40 -10.06
N LEU A 284 -2.58 16.26 -9.82
CA LEU A 284 -3.96 16.02 -10.22
C LEU A 284 -4.11 16.01 -11.75
N HIS A 285 -3.44 16.92 -12.45
CA HIS A 285 -3.44 16.92 -13.92
C HIS A 285 -2.81 15.63 -14.46
N ASP A 286 -1.63 15.25 -13.98
CA ASP A 286 -0.94 14.01 -14.37
C ASP A 286 -1.77 12.76 -14.06
N ALA A 287 -2.45 12.72 -12.92
CA ALA A 287 -3.35 11.63 -12.57
C ALA A 287 -4.54 11.55 -13.53
N ARG A 288 -5.14 12.70 -13.90
CA ARG A 288 -6.26 12.76 -14.85
C ARG A 288 -5.83 12.34 -16.26
N THR A 289 -4.66 12.77 -16.73
CA THR A 289 -4.15 12.38 -18.05
C THR A 289 -3.82 10.88 -18.09
N ARG A 290 -3.21 10.34 -17.03
CA ARG A 290 -2.98 8.89 -16.90
C ARG A 290 -4.27 8.09 -16.86
N PHE A 291 -5.27 8.56 -16.10
CA PHE A 291 -6.58 7.93 -16.03
C PHE A 291 -7.24 7.89 -17.41
N ARG A 292 -7.30 9.03 -18.10
CA ARG A 292 -7.87 9.11 -19.46
C ARG A 292 -7.14 8.21 -20.45
N ALA A 293 -5.81 8.19 -20.41
CA ALA A 293 -5.03 7.30 -21.27
C ALA A 293 -5.24 5.81 -20.93
N ALA A 294 -5.50 5.47 -19.67
CA ALA A 294 -5.82 4.10 -19.27
C ALA A 294 -7.24 3.71 -19.71
N GLU A 295 -8.20 4.63 -19.62
CA GLU A 295 -9.58 4.48 -20.11
C GLU A 295 -9.58 4.26 -21.63
N GLU A 296 -8.90 5.12 -22.40
CA GLU A 296 -8.77 4.97 -23.86
C GLU A 296 -8.12 3.63 -24.27
N ARG A 297 -7.15 3.14 -23.49
CA ARG A 297 -6.55 1.80 -23.72
C ARG A 297 -7.53 0.68 -23.38
N ALA A 298 -8.30 0.81 -22.29
CA ALA A 298 -9.29 -0.19 -21.91
C ALA A 298 -10.39 -0.29 -22.97
N ASP A 299 -10.87 0.84 -23.49
CA ASP A 299 -11.85 0.90 -24.58
C ASP A 299 -11.29 0.31 -25.87
N ALA A 300 -10.03 0.59 -26.21
CA ALA A 300 -9.38 -0.01 -27.38
C ALA A 300 -9.27 -1.53 -27.28
N VAL A 301 -8.88 -2.05 -26.10
CA VAL A 301 -8.81 -3.50 -25.84
C VAL A 301 -10.20 -4.13 -25.88
N ALA A 302 -11.22 -3.47 -25.31
CA ALA A 302 -12.60 -3.93 -25.36
C ALA A 302 -13.11 -4.02 -26.80
N ALA A 303 -12.89 -2.98 -27.60
CA ALA A 303 -13.27 -2.96 -29.01
C ALA A 303 -12.53 -4.04 -29.83
N GLU A 304 -11.25 -4.30 -29.55
CA GLU A 304 -10.50 -5.38 -30.20
C GLU A 304 -11.06 -6.76 -29.80
N ALA A 305 -11.38 -6.96 -28.52
CA ALA A 305 -11.99 -8.19 -28.03
C ALA A 305 -13.36 -8.43 -28.68
N GLU A 306 -14.21 -7.40 -28.80
CA GLU A 306 -15.49 -7.49 -29.49
C GLU A 306 -15.33 -7.87 -30.97
N ARG A 307 -14.35 -7.28 -31.68
CA ARG A 307 -14.05 -7.66 -33.07
C ARG A 307 -13.60 -9.11 -33.19
N LYS A 308 -12.73 -9.57 -32.28
CA LYS A 308 -12.28 -10.98 -32.26
C LYS A 308 -13.44 -11.94 -31.97
N LEU A 309 -14.32 -11.59 -31.03
CA LEU A 309 -15.52 -12.38 -30.73
C LEU A 309 -16.49 -12.41 -31.92
N ALA A 310 -16.68 -11.28 -32.60
CA ALA A 310 -17.53 -11.22 -33.79
C ALA A 310 -16.96 -12.09 -34.93
N ALA A 311 -15.66 -11.98 -35.21
CA ALA A 311 -14.97 -12.80 -36.20
C ALA A 311 -15.02 -14.30 -35.85
N ALA A 312 -14.82 -14.66 -34.58
CA ALA A 312 -14.93 -16.04 -34.13
C ALA A 312 -16.37 -16.58 -34.28
N ARG A 313 -17.39 -15.77 -33.96
CA ARG A 313 -18.80 -16.15 -34.17
C ARG A 313 -19.13 -16.37 -35.65
N GLU A 314 -18.60 -15.52 -36.53
CA GLU A 314 -18.78 -15.68 -37.96
C GLU A 314 -18.06 -16.94 -38.48
N SER A 315 -16.83 -17.20 -38.03
CA SER A 315 -16.11 -18.43 -38.42
C SER A 315 -16.80 -19.69 -37.90
N THR A 316 -17.32 -19.69 -36.68
CA THR A 316 -18.11 -20.82 -36.15
C THR A 316 -19.40 -21.01 -36.94
N ALA A 317 -20.11 -19.93 -37.27
CA ALA A 317 -21.32 -20.01 -38.09
C ALA A 317 -21.03 -20.53 -39.51
N ALA A 318 -19.92 -20.12 -40.12
CA ALA A 318 -19.47 -20.64 -41.41
C ALA A 318 -19.11 -22.14 -41.32
N ALA A 319 -18.36 -22.55 -40.29
CA ALA A 319 -18.02 -23.94 -40.04
C ALA A 319 -19.27 -24.81 -39.80
N GLU A 320 -20.26 -24.31 -39.05
CA GLU A 320 -21.54 -24.99 -38.85
C GLU A 320 -22.33 -25.15 -40.16
N LYS A 321 -22.34 -24.13 -41.03
CA LYS A 321 -22.98 -24.22 -42.35
C LYS A 321 -22.30 -25.28 -43.23
N GLU A 322 -20.97 -25.29 -43.27
CA GLU A 322 -20.23 -26.32 -44.01
C GLU A 322 -20.46 -27.71 -43.42
N LEU A 323 -20.48 -27.85 -42.09
CA LEU A 323 -20.79 -29.13 -41.43
C LEU A 323 -22.20 -29.61 -41.78
N ARG A 324 -23.20 -28.72 -41.81
CA ARG A 324 -24.57 -29.05 -42.26
C ARG A 324 -24.58 -29.49 -43.73
N ARG A 325 -23.84 -28.80 -44.61
CA ARG A 325 -23.73 -29.14 -46.04
C ARG A 325 -23.05 -30.50 -46.25
N LEU A 326 -21.96 -30.77 -45.53
CA LEU A 326 -21.25 -32.04 -45.58
C LEU A 326 -22.11 -33.19 -45.04
N ARG A 327 -22.83 -32.97 -43.93
CA ARG A 327 -23.81 -33.95 -43.42
C ARG A 327 -24.92 -34.25 -44.43
N ALA A 328 -25.46 -33.23 -45.10
CA ALA A 328 -26.47 -33.42 -46.13
C ALA A 328 -25.92 -34.21 -47.34
N ARG A 329 -24.68 -33.92 -47.77
CA ARG A 329 -24.01 -34.68 -48.84
C ARG A 329 -23.72 -36.13 -48.44
N ALA A 330 -23.27 -36.36 -47.20
CA ALA A 330 -23.05 -37.69 -46.66
C ALA A 330 -24.36 -38.49 -46.64
N ALA A 331 -25.45 -37.91 -46.13
CA ALA A 331 -26.78 -38.53 -46.14
C ALA A 331 -27.27 -38.85 -47.57
N GLN A 332 -27.02 -37.95 -48.54
CA GLN A 332 -27.32 -38.21 -49.95
C GLN A 332 -26.49 -39.36 -50.54
N ALA A 333 -25.18 -39.40 -50.24
CA ALA A 333 -24.30 -40.47 -50.70
C ALA A 333 -24.66 -41.82 -50.07
N GLU A 334 -25.01 -41.84 -48.78
CA GLU A 334 -25.52 -43.02 -48.08
C GLU A 334 -26.84 -43.50 -48.70
N ALA A 335 -27.79 -42.60 -48.96
CA ALA A 335 -29.05 -42.94 -49.61
C ALA A 335 -28.83 -43.48 -51.04
N ALA A 336 -27.91 -42.90 -51.81
CA ALA A 336 -27.54 -43.39 -53.14
C ALA A 336 -26.86 -44.76 -53.09
N ALA A 337 -25.97 -44.99 -52.10
CA ALA A 337 -25.35 -46.29 -51.89
C ALA A 337 -26.37 -47.36 -51.49
N GLU A 338 -27.32 -47.04 -50.62
CA GLU A 338 -28.42 -47.93 -50.25
C GLU A 338 -29.38 -48.20 -51.42
N ALA A 339 -29.64 -47.21 -52.28
CA ALA A 339 -30.39 -47.40 -53.51
C ALA A 339 -29.64 -48.30 -54.51
N ALA A 340 -28.33 -48.10 -54.70
CA ALA A 340 -27.50 -48.95 -55.55
C ALA A 340 -27.40 -50.38 -55.03
N LYS A 341 -27.29 -50.57 -53.70
CA LYS A 341 -27.35 -51.89 -53.07
C LYS A 341 -28.71 -52.56 -53.29
N ARG A 342 -29.81 -51.82 -53.17
CA ARG A 342 -31.17 -52.33 -53.44
C ARG A 342 -31.31 -52.73 -54.91
N ALA A 343 -30.92 -51.88 -55.85
CA ALA A 343 -30.92 -52.19 -57.28
C ALA A 343 -30.02 -53.40 -57.62
N ALA A 344 -28.85 -53.54 -56.98
CA ALA A 344 -27.99 -54.71 -57.15
C ALA A 344 -28.54 -55.99 -56.50
N ARG A 345 -29.36 -55.88 -55.45
CA ARG A 345 -30.11 -57.03 -54.89
C ARG A 345 -31.26 -57.39 -55.81
N GLU A 346 -32.01 -56.43 -56.33
CA GLU A 346 -33.09 -56.67 -57.31
C GLU A 346 -32.54 -57.26 -58.61
N GLY A 347 -31.42 -56.76 -59.14
CA GLY A 347 -30.74 -57.33 -60.29
C GLY A 347 -30.27 -58.76 -60.05
N ARG A 348 -29.63 -59.02 -58.90
CA ARG A 348 -29.30 -60.39 -58.48
C ARG A 348 -30.52 -61.26 -58.30
N ASN A 349 -31.65 -60.75 -57.78
CA ASN A 349 -32.88 -61.53 -57.67
C ASN A 349 -33.42 -61.90 -59.07
N VAL A 350 -33.34 -61.01 -60.06
CA VAL A 350 -33.71 -61.32 -61.45
C VAL A 350 -32.75 -62.35 -62.06
N ASP A 351 -31.44 -62.18 -61.83
CA ASP A 351 -30.43 -63.15 -62.26
C ASP A 351 -30.58 -64.50 -61.55
N ASP A 352 -30.95 -64.50 -60.27
CA ASP A 352 -31.24 -65.69 -59.45
C ASP A 352 -32.53 -66.36 -59.91
N VAL A 353 -33.57 -65.61 -60.31
CA VAL A 353 -34.78 -66.17 -60.94
C VAL A 353 -34.43 -66.78 -62.29
N ARG A 354 -33.60 -66.11 -63.12
CA ARG A 354 -33.12 -66.66 -64.39
C ARG A 354 -32.24 -67.89 -64.16
N LEU A 355 -31.34 -67.87 -63.20
CA LEU A 355 -30.50 -68.99 -62.80
C LEU A 355 -31.36 -70.13 -62.27
N ARG A 356 -32.40 -69.85 -61.48
CA ARG A 356 -33.36 -70.85 -61.02
C ARG A 356 -34.15 -71.44 -62.16
N MET A 357 -34.59 -70.66 -63.16
CA MET A 357 -35.21 -71.21 -64.35
C MET A 357 -34.23 -72.08 -65.16
N LEU A 358 -32.96 -71.67 -65.30
CA LEU A 358 -31.92 -72.46 -65.98
C LEU A 358 -31.54 -73.72 -65.18
N LEU A 359 -31.46 -73.62 -63.86
CA LEU A 359 -31.22 -74.74 -62.95
C LEU A 359 -32.43 -75.66 -62.89
N ASP A 360 -33.66 -75.16 -62.91
CA ASP A 360 -34.87 -75.99 -63.02
C ASP A 360 -34.86 -76.70 -64.37
N THR A 361 -34.47 -76.06 -65.48
CA THR A 361 -34.28 -76.79 -66.75
C THR A 361 -33.15 -77.82 -66.70
N LEU A 362 -32.05 -77.54 -65.99
CA LEU A 362 -30.93 -78.47 -65.83
C LEU A 362 -31.22 -79.56 -64.79
N VAL A 363 -32.03 -79.30 -63.77
CA VAL A 363 -32.50 -80.22 -62.75
C VAL A 363 -33.65 -81.04 -63.31
N ASP A 364 -34.48 -80.53 -64.21
CA ASP A 364 -35.46 -81.31 -64.97
C ASP A 364 -34.75 -82.18 -66.00
N ALA A 365 -33.69 -81.68 -66.66
CA ALA A 365 -32.83 -82.51 -67.50
C ALA A 365 -32.05 -83.54 -66.66
N ALA A 366 -31.50 -83.15 -65.52
CA ALA A 366 -30.75 -84.03 -64.63
C ALA A 366 -31.66 -84.93 -63.80
N GLN A 367 -32.92 -84.59 -63.53
CA GLN A 367 -33.96 -85.45 -62.97
C GLN A 367 -34.49 -86.35 -64.06
N GLY A 368 -34.58 -85.92 -65.33
CA GLY A 368 -34.78 -86.82 -66.46
C GLY A 368 -33.71 -87.92 -66.44
N VAL A 369 -32.44 -87.51 -66.33
CA VAL A 369 -31.28 -88.42 -66.23
C VAL A 369 -31.19 -89.16 -64.89
N ARG A 370 -31.61 -88.57 -63.76
CA ARG A 370 -31.57 -89.14 -62.40
C ARG A 370 -32.86 -89.88 -62.02
N ARG A 371 -33.91 -89.82 -62.84
CA ARG A 371 -35.11 -90.69 -62.83
C ARG A 371 -34.91 -91.88 -63.77
N GLU A 372 -34.05 -91.72 -64.78
CA GLU A 372 -33.36 -92.83 -65.45
C GLU A 372 -32.30 -93.51 -64.53
N LEU A 373 -31.72 -92.81 -63.53
CA LEU A 373 -30.59 -93.33 -62.70
C LEU A 373 -30.75 -93.37 -61.13
N ALA A 374 -31.92 -93.03 -60.57
CA ALA A 374 -32.40 -93.19 -59.17
C ALA A 374 -31.46 -92.93 -57.93
N LEU A 375 -31.10 -91.69 -57.54
CA LEU A 375 -30.37 -91.40 -56.26
C LEU A 375 -30.81 -90.11 -55.51
N PRO A 376 -30.73 -89.99 -54.16
CA PRO A 376 -30.91 -88.72 -53.38
C PRO A 376 -29.69 -88.25 -52.52
N SER A 377 -29.59 -86.93 -52.20
CA SER A 377 -28.47 -86.30 -51.43
C SER A 377 -28.79 -84.92 -50.80
N THR A 378 -28.37 -84.65 -49.53
CA THR A 378 -27.95 -83.33 -48.97
C THR A 378 -27.41 -83.43 -47.53
N ILE A 379 -26.26 -82.77 -47.16
CA ILE A 379 -25.84 -82.35 -45.78
C ILE A 379 -24.85 -81.13 -45.78
N ASP A 380 -24.95 -80.23 -44.76
CA ASP A 380 -24.16 -78.99 -44.41
C ASP A 380 -23.08 -79.17 -43.27
N ARG A 381 -22.27 -78.13 -42.92
CA ARG A 381 -20.99 -78.16 -42.12
C ARG A 381 -21.03 -77.65 -40.63
N PRO A 382 -20.02 -78.00 -39.76
CA PRO A 382 -20.20 -78.18 -38.30
C PRO A 382 -19.58 -77.18 -37.28
N ALA A 383 -19.01 -76.02 -37.64
CA ALA A 383 -18.34 -75.13 -36.66
C ALA A 383 -19.29 -74.22 -35.85
N ASP A 384 -20.58 -74.23 -36.16
CA ASP A 384 -21.61 -73.38 -35.52
C ASP A 384 -22.31 -74.08 -34.33
N VAL A 385 -21.78 -75.21 -33.85
CA VAL A 385 -22.44 -76.04 -32.85
C VAL A 385 -21.47 -76.43 -31.74
N VAL A 386 -21.20 -75.55 -30.77
CA VAL A 386 -20.67 -75.99 -29.48
C VAL A 386 -21.44 -75.36 -28.33
N GLY A 387 -22.36 -76.18 -27.81
CA GLY A 387 -22.98 -76.16 -26.50
C GLY A 387 -23.53 -77.57 -26.27
N GLY A 388 -22.74 -78.47 -25.65
CA GLY A 388 -23.11 -79.86 -25.36
C GLY A 388 -21.91 -80.81 -25.36
N LEU A 389 -21.80 -81.63 -24.30
CA LEU A 389 -20.68 -82.50 -23.91
C LEU A 389 -20.58 -83.85 -24.66
N GLU A 390 -19.33 -84.29 -24.91
CA GLU A 390 -18.66 -85.63 -24.88
C GLU A 390 -19.34 -86.92 -25.47
N PRO A 391 -18.60 -87.99 -25.83
CA PRO A 391 -17.33 -88.12 -26.58
C PRO A 391 -17.34 -89.25 -27.65
N ASP A 392 -16.35 -89.32 -28.56
CA ASP A 392 -15.65 -90.59 -28.85
C ASP A 392 -14.24 -90.36 -29.44
N ARG A 393 -13.29 -91.20 -29.02
CA ARG A 393 -11.86 -91.15 -29.31
C ARG A 393 -11.55 -91.92 -30.59
N GLN A 394 -10.80 -91.31 -31.51
CA GLN A 394 -9.92 -92.08 -32.41
C GLN A 394 -8.71 -91.25 -32.92
N ALA A 395 -7.55 -91.62 -32.38
CA ALA A 395 -6.24 -91.78 -33.01
C ALA A 395 -5.87 -91.00 -34.29
N HIS A 396 -4.95 -90.05 -34.09
CA HIS A 396 -3.73 -89.81 -34.86
C HIS A 396 -3.81 -89.28 -36.30
N ARG A 397 -3.46 -87.99 -36.46
CA ARG A 397 -2.55 -87.57 -37.53
C ARG A 397 -1.60 -86.48 -37.04
N ALA A 398 -0.31 -86.80 -37.07
CA ALA A 398 0.78 -85.99 -36.56
C ALA A 398 0.95 -84.68 -37.34
N LEU A 399 1.00 -83.55 -36.63
CA LEU A 399 1.45 -82.27 -37.17
C LEU A 399 2.98 -82.33 -37.40
N PRO A 400 3.50 -81.87 -38.56
CA PRO A 400 4.93 -81.91 -38.87
C PRO A 400 5.70 -80.91 -38.00
N GLY A 401 6.76 -81.38 -37.30
CA GLY A 401 7.63 -80.52 -36.48
C GLY A 401 8.19 -81.10 -35.18
N ARG A 402 8.22 -82.43 -34.99
CA ARG A 402 8.65 -83.09 -33.74
C ARG A 402 10.18 -83.05 -33.46
N ALA A 403 10.93 -82.16 -34.10
CA ALA A 403 12.40 -82.14 -34.09
C ALA A 403 13.02 -80.78 -33.68
N LEU A 404 12.23 -79.85 -33.15
CA LEU A 404 12.72 -78.54 -32.67
C LEU A 404 12.45 -78.43 -31.16
N SER A 405 13.45 -77.99 -30.40
CA SER A 405 13.32 -77.75 -28.97
C SER A 405 12.25 -76.68 -28.70
N ASP A 406 11.42 -76.89 -27.67
CA ASP A 406 10.34 -75.99 -27.25
C ASP A 406 10.82 -74.54 -26.93
N GLY A 407 12.14 -74.28 -26.94
CA GLY A 407 12.77 -72.98 -26.72
C GLY A 407 13.31 -72.26 -27.96
N ASP A 408 13.16 -72.78 -29.19
CA ASP A 408 13.65 -72.11 -30.40
C ASP A 408 12.71 -70.94 -30.83
N PRO A 409 13.17 -69.68 -30.88
CA PRO A 409 12.35 -68.54 -31.30
C PRO A 409 11.83 -68.64 -32.74
N GLN A 410 12.46 -69.43 -33.63
CA GLN A 410 11.96 -69.61 -34.99
C GLN A 410 10.75 -70.56 -35.08
N LEU A 411 10.49 -71.34 -34.02
CA LEU A 411 9.40 -72.31 -34.00
C LEU A 411 8.03 -71.62 -34.02
N LEU A 412 7.84 -70.61 -33.16
CA LEU A 412 6.57 -69.87 -33.10
C LEU A 412 6.26 -69.16 -34.42
N ASP A 413 7.27 -68.55 -35.06
CA ASP A 413 7.10 -67.89 -36.37
C ASP A 413 6.65 -68.89 -37.44
N ARG A 414 7.24 -70.11 -37.48
CA ARG A 414 6.81 -71.16 -38.42
C ARG A 414 5.39 -71.64 -38.13
N LEU A 415 5.01 -71.81 -36.87
CA LEU A 415 3.66 -72.25 -36.49
C LEU A 415 2.59 -71.23 -36.91
N LEU A 416 2.90 -69.94 -36.78
CA LEU A 416 1.99 -68.86 -37.16
C LEU A 416 1.81 -68.71 -38.69
N THR A 417 2.65 -69.36 -39.52
CA THR A 417 2.46 -69.41 -40.98
C THR A 417 1.49 -70.51 -41.44
N LEU A 418 1.04 -71.40 -40.56
CA LEU A 418 0.12 -72.47 -40.93
C LEU A 418 -1.29 -71.93 -41.24
N PRO A 419 -1.95 -72.43 -42.30
CA PRO A 419 -3.29 -71.97 -42.65
C PRO A 419 -4.29 -72.31 -41.55
N ARG A 420 -5.07 -71.32 -41.12
CA ARG A 420 -6.12 -71.45 -40.09
C ARG A 420 -5.61 -71.91 -38.72
N VAL A 421 -4.35 -71.62 -38.39
CA VAL A 421 -3.81 -71.86 -37.04
C VAL A 421 -4.63 -71.13 -35.98
N HIS A 422 -4.89 -71.79 -34.86
CA HIS A 422 -5.56 -71.23 -33.69
C HIS A 422 -4.55 -71.06 -32.56
N LEU A 423 -4.29 -69.81 -32.18
CA LEU A 423 -3.41 -69.44 -31.09
C LEU A 423 -4.25 -69.14 -29.84
N VAL A 424 -4.15 -69.99 -28.83
CA VAL A 424 -4.78 -69.80 -27.52
C VAL A 424 -3.74 -69.28 -26.54
N VAL A 425 -3.99 -68.12 -25.93
CA VAL A 425 -3.04 -67.41 -25.07
C VAL A 425 -3.59 -67.33 -23.65
N ASP A 426 -2.78 -67.75 -22.69
CA ASP A 426 -3.03 -67.57 -21.28
C ASP A 426 -2.54 -66.18 -20.82
N GLY A 427 -3.50 -65.28 -20.61
CA GLY A 427 -3.26 -63.86 -20.48
C GLY A 427 -2.39 -63.50 -19.28
N TYR A 428 -2.73 -63.98 -18.08
CA TYR A 428 -1.99 -63.61 -16.87
C TYR A 428 -0.65 -64.32 -16.75
N ASN A 429 -0.53 -65.56 -17.25
CA ASN A 429 0.76 -66.24 -17.29
C ASN A 429 1.76 -65.51 -18.20
N VAL A 430 1.29 -65.02 -19.35
CA VAL A 430 2.13 -64.22 -20.26
C VAL A 430 2.44 -62.84 -19.65
N THR A 431 1.48 -62.14 -19.05
CA THR A 431 1.74 -60.81 -18.48
C THR A 431 2.58 -60.85 -17.21
N LYS A 432 2.38 -61.81 -16.31
CA LYS A 432 3.22 -62.02 -15.11
C LYS A 432 4.68 -62.31 -15.50
N THR A 433 4.90 -63.04 -16.59
CA THR A 433 6.26 -63.33 -17.10
C THR A 433 6.94 -62.11 -17.74
N GLY A 434 6.20 -61.22 -18.41
CA GLY A 434 6.80 -60.15 -19.22
C GLY A 434 6.78 -58.77 -18.58
N TYR A 435 5.72 -58.44 -17.84
CA TYR A 435 5.44 -57.09 -17.34
C TYR A 435 4.81 -57.12 -15.93
N GLY A 436 5.23 -58.07 -15.07
CA GLY A 436 4.64 -58.30 -13.74
C GLY A 436 4.67 -57.11 -12.78
N GLU A 437 5.55 -56.12 -13.03
CA GLU A 437 5.64 -54.87 -12.27
C GLU A 437 4.50 -53.87 -12.58
N LEU A 438 3.71 -54.10 -13.62
CA LEU A 438 2.59 -53.22 -14.01
C LEU A 438 1.29 -53.60 -13.29
N PRO A 439 0.34 -52.65 -13.10
CA PRO A 439 -1.02 -52.98 -12.66
C PRO A 439 -1.73 -53.93 -13.63
N LEU A 440 -2.64 -54.79 -13.12
CA LEU A 440 -3.34 -55.82 -13.93
C LEU A 440 -4.12 -55.25 -15.13
N ALA A 441 -4.63 -54.01 -15.04
CA ALA A 441 -5.29 -53.34 -16.16
C ALA A 441 -4.30 -52.96 -17.29
N ASP A 442 -3.11 -52.48 -16.92
CA ASP A 442 -2.07 -52.07 -17.86
C ASP A 442 -1.39 -53.29 -18.49
N GLN A 443 -1.21 -54.35 -17.70
CA GLN A 443 -0.77 -55.67 -18.17
C GLN A 443 -1.68 -56.19 -19.31
N ARG A 444 -3.00 -56.20 -19.10
CA ARG A 444 -4.00 -56.65 -20.09
C ARG A 444 -3.98 -55.79 -21.36
N THR A 445 -3.98 -54.47 -21.19
CA THR A 445 -3.97 -53.53 -22.32
C THR A 445 -2.73 -53.71 -23.19
N ARG A 446 -1.56 -53.86 -22.56
CA ARG A 446 -0.29 -54.07 -23.25
C ARG A 446 -0.23 -55.41 -24.00
N LEU A 447 -0.68 -56.50 -23.38
CA LEU A 447 -0.72 -57.81 -24.04
C LEU A 447 -1.69 -57.80 -25.24
N LEU A 448 -2.90 -57.28 -25.05
CA LEU A 448 -3.91 -57.26 -26.11
C LEU A 448 -3.49 -56.39 -27.29
N SER A 449 -2.84 -55.25 -27.04
CA SER A 449 -2.26 -54.42 -28.10
C SER A 449 -1.22 -55.20 -28.93
N GLY A 450 -0.31 -55.91 -28.27
CA GLY A 450 0.68 -56.76 -28.94
C GLY A 450 0.03 -57.90 -29.75
N LEU A 451 -0.95 -58.60 -29.17
CA LEU A 451 -1.68 -59.68 -29.85
C LEU A 451 -2.47 -59.17 -31.06
N GLY A 452 -3.02 -57.95 -30.99
CA GLY A 452 -3.70 -57.31 -32.13
C GLY A 452 -2.75 -57.08 -33.31
N GLY A 453 -1.53 -56.61 -33.03
CA GLY A 453 -0.47 -56.49 -34.04
C GLY A 453 -0.08 -57.85 -34.64
N LEU A 454 0.04 -58.88 -33.80
CA LEU A 454 0.36 -60.24 -34.24
C LEU A 454 -0.72 -60.84 -35.14
N ALA A 455 -2.00 -60.73 -34.75
CA ALA A 455 -3.15 -61.25 -35.50
C ALA A 455 -3.28 -60.58 -36.88
N ALA A 456 -3.02 -59.27 -36.95
CA ALA A 456 -3.03 -58.53 -38.22
C ALA A 456 -1.92 -59.00 -39.18
N GLN A 457 -0.75 -59.36 -38.66
CA GLN A 457 0.40 -59.81 -39.45
C GLN A 457 0.27 -61.26 -39.93
N THR A 458 -0.28 -62.15 -39.11
CA THR A 458 -0.25 -63.61 -39.36
C THR A 458 -1.59 -64.20 -39.80
N ARG A 459 -2.70 -63.45 -39.64
CA ARG A 459 -4.08 -63.93 -39.84
C ARG A 459 -4.43 -65.18 -39.02
N ALA A 460 -3.64 -65.48 -37.98
CA ALA A 460 -3.95 -66.52 -37.02
C ALA A 460 -5.26 -66.19 -36.31
N GLU A 461 -6.08 -67.19 -36.04
CA GLU A 461 -7.18 -67.00 -35.09
C GLU A 461 -6.54 -66.89 -33.70
N VAL A 462 -6.71 -65.76 -33.01
CA VAL A 462 -6.11 -65.56 -31.68
C VAL A 462 -7.20 -65.50 -30.64
N THR A 463 -7.14 -66.38 -29.64
CA THR A 463 -8.01 -66.35 -28.46
C THR A 463 -7.18 -66.12 -27.20
N CYS A 464 -7.38 -64.99 -26.52
CA CYS A 464 -6.73 -64.68 -25.25
C CYS A 464 -7.71 -64.97 -24.10
N VAL A 465 -7.30 -65.81 -23.15
CA VAL A 465 -8.09 -66.18 -21.97
C VAL A 465 -7.51 -65.48 -20.74
N PHE A 466 -8.34 -64.79 -19.97
CA PHE A 466 -7.98 -64.22 -18.67
C PHE A 466 -8.75 -64.92 -17.55
N ASP A 467 -8.09 -65.09 -16.41
CA ASP A 467 -8.76 -65.59 -15.21
C ASP A 467 -9.75 -64.54 -14.67
N GLY A 468 -11.02 -64.93 -14.55
CA GLY A 468 -12.11 -64.10 -14.06
C GLY A 468 -12.15 -63.96 -12.54
N ALA A 469 -11.40 -64.78 -11.78
CA ALA A 469 -11.38 -64.73 -10.31
C ALA A 469 -10.68 -63.47 -9.74
N GLU A 470 -9.80 -62.83 -10.51
CA GLU A 470 -9.07 -61.61 -10.12
C GLU A 470 -9.81 -60.30 -10.55
N LEU A 471 -11.11 -60.35 -10.88
CA LEU A 471 -11.91 -59.18 -11.31
C LEU A 471 -12.99 -58.79 -10.29
N ASP A 472 -12.82 -57.64 -9.62
CA ASP A 472 -13.83 -57.06 -8.69
C ASP A 472 -15.03 -56.38 -9.41
N ALA A 473 -14.98 -56.21 -10.74
CA ALA A 473 -16.07 -55.66 -11.55
C ALA A 473 -15.98 -56.09 -13.03
N PRO A 474 -17.10 -56.07 -13.80
CA PRO A 474 -17.07 -56.40 -15.23
C PRO A 474 -16.30 -55.32 -16.01
N VAL A 475 -15.07 -55.63 -16.43
CA VAL A 475 -14.27 -54.72 -17.25
C VAL A 475 -14.61 -54.92 -18.72
N ALA A 476 -15.30 -53.94 -19.33
CA ALA A 476 -15.52 -53.90 -20.77
C ALA A 476 -14.21 -53.57 -21.50
N ILE A 477 -13.43 -54.60 -21.85
CA ILE A 477 -12.22 -54.42 -22.66
C ILE A 477 -12.60 -54.40 -24.15
N ALA A 478 -12.22 -53.35 -24.85
CA ALA A 478 -12.29 -53.29 -26.30
C ALA A 478 -11.21 -54.22 -26.90
N ALA A 479 -11.59 -55.44 -27.28
CA ALA A 479 -10.68 -56.37 -27.93
C ALA A 479 -10.24 -55.82 -29.32
N PRO A 480 -8.94 -55.78 -29.63
CA PRO A 480 -8.46 -55.42 -30.97
C PRO A 480 -9.03 -56.35 -32.05
N ARG A 481 -9.22 -55.82 -33.27
CA ARG A 481 -9.76 -56.60 -34.40
C ARG A 481 -8.88 -57.84 -34.65
N GLY A 482 -9.48 -59.03 -34.68
CA GLY A 482 -8.79 -60.29 -34.93
C GLY A 482 -8.37 -61.06 -33.68
N VAL A 483 -8.59 -60.52 -32.47
CA VAL A 483 -8.34 -61.21 -31.20
C VAL A 483 -9.66 -61.43 -30.46
N ARG A 484 -9.98 -62.69 -30.14
CA ARG A 484 -11.10 -63.06 -29.26
C ARG A 484 -10.62 -63.03 -27.81
N VAL A 485 -11.28 -62.26 -26.95
CA VAL A 485 -10.95 -62.21 -25.51
C VAL A 485 -12.03 -62.92 -24.74
N LEU A 486 -11.64 -63.93 -23.96
CA LEU A 486 -12.53 -64.70 -23.09
C LEU A 486 -12.10 -64.53 -21.64
N PHE A 487 -13.06 -64.40 -20.75
CA PHE A 487 -12.84 -64.45 -19.30
C PHE A 487 -13.40 -65.77 -18.78
N SER A 488 -12.67 -66.43 -17.88
CA SER A 488 -13.21 -67.61 -17.21
C SER A 488 -14.42 -67.23 -16.36
N ARG A 489 -15.35 -68.18 -16.21
CA ARG A 489 -16.53 -67.99 -15.34
C ARG A 489 -16.09 -68.00 -13.88
N PRO A 490 -16.78 -67.31 -12.96
CA PRO A 490 -16.51 -67.44 -11.54
C PRO A 490 -16.52 -68.91 -11.10
N GLY A 491 -15.40 -69.40 -10.53
CA GLY A 491 -15.23 -70.79 -10.11
C GLY A 491 -14.63 -71.74 -11.16
N GLN A 492 -14.34 -71.27 -12.38
CA GLN A 492 -13.58 -72.00 -13.41
C GLN A 492 -12.21 -71.34 -13.59
N THR A 493 -11.14 -72.13 -13.58
CA THR A 493 -9.79 -71.59 -13.82
C THR A 493 -9.58 -71.27 -15.30
N ALA A 494 -8.66 -70.35 -15.61
CA ALA A 494 -8.29 -70.07 -17.01
C ALA A 494 -7.77 -71.34 -17.72
N ASP A 495 -7.06 -72.20 -17.00
CA ASP A 495 -6.48 -73.45 -17.51
C ASP A 495 -7.55 -74.46 -17.93
N GLU A 496 -8.64 -74.58 -17.15
CA GLU A 496 -9.80 -75.41 -17.47
C GLU A 496 -10.49 -74.93 -18.75
N LEU A 497 -10.71 -73.62 -18.88
CA LEU A 497 -11.33 -73.02 -20.06
C LEU A 497 -10.43 -73.16 -21.31
N ILE A 498 -9.12 -73.01 -21.17
CA ILE A 498 -8.16 -73.27 -22.26
C ILE A 498 -8.25 -74.75 -22.69
N GLY A 499 -8.36 -75.66 -21.73
CA GLY A 499 -8.57 -77.09 -21.99
C GLY A 499 -9.86 -77.37 -22.77
N ASP A 500 -10.98 -76.72 -22.41
CA ASP A 500 -12.26 -76.83 -23.12
C ASP A 500 -12.16 -76.33 -24.57
N LEU A 501 -11.54 -75.16 -24.77
CA LEU A 501 -11.33 -74.58 -26.09
C LEU A 501 -10.52 -75.49 -26.99
N VAL A 502 -9.43 -76.06 -26.46
CA VAL A 502 -8.57 -76.98 -27.21
C VAL A 502 -9.32 -78.27 -27.58
N ARG A 503 -10.17 -78.81 -26.69
CA ARG A 503 -10.95 -80.03 -26.96
C ARG A 503 -12.06 -79.82 -27.98
N ALA A 504 -12.64 -78.63 -28.04
CA ALA A 504 -13.70 -78.29 -28.98
C ALA A 504 -13.21 -78.15 -30.43
N GLU A 505 -11.90 -77.98 -30.65
CA GLU A 505 -11.35 -77.82 -31.99
C GLU A 505 -11.30 -79.15 -32.77
N PRO A 506 -11.65 -79.15 -34.08
CA PRO A 506 -11.64 -80.36 -34.88
C PRO A 506 -10.25 -81.01 -34.97
N PRO A 507 -10.16 -82.36 -34.93
CA PRO A 507 -8.89 -83.05 -35.08
C PRO A 507 -8.25 -82.72 -36.46
N GLY A 508 -7.00 -82.27 -36.44
CA GLY A 508 -6.23 -81.90 -37.64
C GLY A 508 -6.04 -80.39 -37.84
N ARG A 509 -6.70 -79.55 -37.06
CA ARG A 509 -6.38 -78.11 -36.98
C ARG A 509 -5.12 -77.88 -36.14
N ALA A 510 -4.23 -77.01 -36.59
CA ALA A 510 -3.06 -76.63 -35.79
C ALA A 510 -3.48 -75.68 -34.66
N VAL A 511 -3.40 -76.15 -33.42
CA VAL A 511 -3.67 -75.37 -32.21
C VAL A 511 -2.38 -75.17 -31.43
N VAL A 512 -2.08 -73.92 -31.07
CA VAL A 512 -0.90 -73.52 -30.30
C VAL A 512 -1.36 -72.88 -29.00
N VAL A 513 -0.92 -73.41 -27.87
CA VAL A 513 -1.27 -72.91 -26.53
C VAL A 513 -0.06 -72.22 -25.93
N VAL A 514 -0.20 -70.94 -25.57
CA VAL A 514 0.86 -70.17 -24.93
C VAL A 514 0.60 -70.04 -23.44
N SER A 515 1.46 -70.63 -22.62
CA SER A 515 1.46 -70.47 -21.16
C SER A 515 2.86 -70.68 -20.58
N SER A 516 3.09 -70.20 -19.36
CA SER A 516 4.31 -70.45 -18.57
C SER A 516 4.11 -71.58 -17.56
N ASP A 517 2.87 -72.05 -17.39
CA ASP A 517 2.56 -73.16 -16.49
C ASP A 517 2.87 -74.52 -17.14
N ARG A 518 3.57 -75.38 -16.40
CA ARG A 518 3.90 -76.74 -16.85
C ARG A 518 2.67 -77.62 -16.93
N GLU A 519 1.68 -77.42 -16.06
CA GLU A 519 0.46 -78.23 -16.05
C GLU A 519 -0.39 -77.99 -17.30
N VAL A 520 -0.52 -76.72 -17.71
CA VAL A 520 -1.20 -76.30 -18.94
C VAL A 520 -0.44 -76.80 -20.18
N ALA A 521 0.89 -76.71 -20.17
CA ALA A 521 1.72 -77.20 -21.26
C ALA A 521 1.56 -78.71 -21.47
N ASP A 522 1.51 -79.48 -20.37
CA ASP A 522 1.32 -80.93 -20.41
C ASP A 522 -0.12 -81.31 -20.80
N ALA A 523 -1.13 -80.57 -20.33
CA ALA A 523 -2.53 -80.75 -20.74
C ALA A 523 -2.74 -80.47 -22.24
N ALA A 524 -2.19 -79.36 -22.75
CA ALA A 524 -2.23 -79.03 -24.17
C ALA A 524 -1.56 -80.12 -25.03
N ARG A 525 -0.42 -80.65 -24.56
CA ARG A 525 0.30 -81.73 -25.25
C ARG A 525 -0.52 -83.03 -25.27
N ARG A 526 -1.22 -83.37 -24.19
CA ARG A 526 -2.13 -84.53 -24.13
C ARG A 526 -3.33 -84.38 -25.08
N ALA A 527 -3.81 -83.16 -25.29
CA ALA A 527 -4.94 -82.86 -26.19
C ALA A 527 -4.54 -82.69 -27.67
N GLY A 528 -3.28 -82.93 -28.04
CA GLY A 528 -2.80 -82.82 -29.42
C GLY A 528 -2.44 -81.41 -29.89
N SER A 529 -2.46 -80.43 -28.98
CA SER A 529 -2.01 -79.06 -29.23
C SER A 529 -0.53 -78.88 -28.96
N ARG A 530 0.06 -77.80 -29.49
CA ARG A 530 1.47 -77.46 -29.29
C ARG A 530 1.63 -76.45 -28.16
N PRO A 531 2.29 -76.80 -27.03
CA PRO A 531 2.60 -75.83 -25.99
C PRO A 531 3.74 -74.91 -26.45
N CYS A 532 3.66 -73.64 -26.09
CA CYS A 532 4.63 -72.60 -26.40
C CYS A 532 4.92 -71.79 -25.13
N PRO A 533 6.19 -71.64 -24.69
CA PRO A 533 6.52 -70.83 -23.52
C PRO A 533 6.14 -69.36 -23.70
N SER A 534 5.58 -68.74 -22.65
CA SER A 534 5.26 -67.29 -22.61
C SER A 534 6.42 -66.40 -23.06
N THR A 535 7.66 -66.78 -22.78
CA THR A 535 8.87 -66.02 -23.15
C THR A 535 9.09 -65.94 -24.67
N LEU A 536 8.67 -66.94 -25.46
CA LEU A 536 8.78 -66.90 -26.92
C LEU A 536 7.76 -65.94 -27.52
N LEU A 537 6.52 -65.95 -27.01
CA LEU A 537 5.50 -64.99 -27.41
C LEU A 537 5.95 -63.56 -27.08
N LEU A 538 6.46 -63.31 -25.87
CA LEU A 538 6.94 -61.98 -25.47
C LEU A 538 8.10 -61.49 -26.35
N ARG A 539 9.05 -62.35 -26.69
CA ARG A 539 10.14 -62.03 -27.64
C ARG A 539 9.60 -61.69 -29.02
N ARG A 540 8.55 -62.39 -29.49
CA ARG A 540 7.92 -62.13 -30.78
C ARG A 540 7.12 -60.83 -30.80
N LEU A 541 6.43 -60.51 -29.71
CA LEU A 541 5.70 -59.25 -29.52
C LEU A 541 6.64 -58.05 -29.36
N GLY A 542 7.85 -58.25 -28.82
CA GLY A 542 8.87 -57.19 -28.72
C GLY A 542 9.59 -56.85 -30.02
N ARG A 543 9.42 -57.65 -31.09
CA ARG A 543 9.97 -57.40 -32.43
C ARG A 543 9.01 -56.65 -33.37
N SER A 544 7.75 -56.49 -32.94
CA SER A 544 6.64 -55.96 -33.75
C SER A 544 6.24 -54.54 -33.42
#